data_AF-G3IMV0-F1
#
_entry.id   AF-G3IMV0-F1
#
_cell.length_a   1.000
_cell.length_b   1.000
_cell.length_c   1.000
_cell.angle_alpha   90.00
_cell.angle_beta   90.00
_cell.angle_gamma   90.00
#
_symmetry.space_group_name_H-M   'P 1'
#
loop_
_entity.id
_entity.type
_entity.pdbx_description
1 polymer ?
#
loop_
_entity_poly.entity_id
_entity_poly.type
_entity_poly.pdbx_seq_one_letter_code
_entity_poly.pdbx_strand_id
1 'polypeptide(L)'
;MFGRSCCGYEISICILVFMSDYRAAIISRVQCRIVALDLRSHGETKVKNSEDLSAETMAKDVGNVVEAMYGDLPPPVMLIGHSMGGAIAVHTASANLVPSLLGLCMIDVVEGTAMDALNSMQNFLRGRPKTFKSLENAIEWSVKSGQIRNLESARVSMVGQVKQ
;
A
#
# COMPACT_ATOMS: atom_id res chain seq x y z
N MET A 1 -36.21 -6.84 9.29
CA MET A 1 -36.00 -5.52 9.94
C MET A 1 -34.81 -5.65 10.89
N PHE A 2 -33.59 -5.50 10.37
CA PHE A 2 -32.38 -5.35 11.20
C PHE A 2 -31.85 -3.96 10.91
N GLY A 3 -32.02 -3.06 11.87
CA GLY A 3 -31.72 -1.65 11.74
C GLY A 3 -30.22 -1.42 11.53
N ARG A 4 -29.86 -0.91 10.35
CA ARG A 4 -28.56 -0.30 10.10
C ARG A 4 -28.60 1.13 10.65
N SER A 5 -28.34 1.25 11.94
CA SER A 5 -28.01 2.52 12.57
C SER A 5 -26.60 2.39 13.14
N CYS A 6 -25.61 2.45 12.24
CA CYS A 6 -24.21 2.62 12.61
C CYS A 6 -23.77 3.94 11.96
N CYS A 7 -23.38 4.90 12.80
CA CYS A 7 -22.88 6.25 12.54
C CYS A 7 -22.64 6.67 11.07
N GLY A 8 -23.28 7.76 10.66
CA GLY A 8 -23.16 8.38 9.34
C GLY A 8 -21.84 9.10 9.09
N TYR A 9 -20.73 8.36 9.05
CA TYR A 9 -19.51 8.79 8.38
C TYR A 9 -19.37 8.02 7.07
N GLU A 10 -19.89 8.59 5.98
CA GLU A 10 -19.56 8.08 4.64
C GLU A 10 -18.06 8.33 4.39
N ILE A 11 -17.27 7.26 4.45
CA ILE A 11 -15.85 7.31 4.10
C ILE A 11 -15.76 7.68 2.63
N SER A 12 -15.38 8.93 2.37
CA SER A 12 -15.33 9.46 1.03
C SER A 12 -14.14 8.91 0.24
N ILE A 13 -12.98 8.69 0.88
CA ILE A 13 -11.75 8.19 0.26
C ILE A 13 -10.99 7.21 1.18
N CYS A 14 -10.61 6.06 0.64
CA CYS A 14 -9.62 5.15 1.21
C CYS A 14 -8.31 5.26 0.42
N ILE A 15 -7.23 5.67 1.07
CA ILE A 15 -5.89 5.68 0.49
C ILE A 15 -5.18 4.40 0.89
N LEU A 16 -4.93 3.54 -0.10
CA LEU A 16 -4.21 2.29 0.05
C LEU A 16 -2.73 2.54 -0.26
N VAL A 17 -1.91 2.43 0.78
CA VAL A 17 -0.46 2.48 0.67
C VAL A 17 0.02 1.03 0.53
N PHE A 18 0.60 0.69 -0.63
CA PHE A 18 1.14 -0.65 -0.94
C PHE A 18 0.14 -1.81 -1.18
N MET A 19 -1.16 -1.54 -1.34
CA MET A 19 -2.18 -2.58 -1.56
C MET A 19 -3.08 -2.29 -2.76
N SER A 20 -2.64 -2.61 -3.97
CA SER A 20 -3.49 -2.51 -5.17
C SER A 20 -4.59 -3.58 -5.20
N ASP A 21 -4.29 -4.79 -4.71
CA ASP A 21 -5.15 -5.98 -4.88
C ASP A 21 -6.47 -5.96 -4.06
N TYR A 22 -6.58 -5.11 -3.05
CA TYR A 22 -7.76 -5.07 -2.16
C TYR A 22 -8.87 -4.13 -2.66
N ARG A 23 -8.60 -3.37 -3.72
CA ARG A 23 -9.52 -2.36 -4.26
C ARG A 23 -10.91 -2.92 -4.58
N ALA A 24 -10.96 -4.03 -5.31
CA ALA A 24 -12.23 -4.64 -5.73
C ALA A 24 -13.05 -5.15 -4.53
N ALA A 25 -12.39 -5.76 -3.55
CA ALA A 25 -13.04 -6.30 -2.36
C ALA A 25 -13.67 -5.20 -1.49
N ILE A 26 -13.02 -4.04 -1.39
CA ILE A 26 -13.51 -2.89 -0.62
C ILE A 26 -14.70 -2.23 -1.33
N ILE A 27 -14.57 -1.90 -2.62
CA ILE A 27 -15.63 -1.23 -3.40
C ILE A 27 -16.92 -2.08 -3.42
N SER A 28 -16.81 -3.41 -3.42
CA SER A 28 -17.99 -4.29 -3.40
C SER A 28 -18.79 -4.26 -2.08
N ARG A 29 -18.21 -3.75 -0.98
CA ARG A 29 -18.79 -3.81 0.38
C ARG A 29 -19.20 -2.44 0.91
N VAL A 30 -18.51 -1.39 0.51
CA VAL A 30 -18.71 -0.03 1.00
C VAL A 30 -18.69 0.98 -0.13
N GLN A 31 -19.48 2.05 -0.01
CA GLN A 31 -19.40 3.19 -0.91
C GLN A 31 -18.21 4.05 -0.49
N CYS A 32 -17.14 4.03 -1.28
CA CYS A 32 -15.93 4.82 -1.07
C CYS A 32 -15.21 5.06 -2.39
N ARG A 33 -14.38 6.10 -2.46
CA ARG A 33 -13.34 6.21 -3.50
C ARG A 33 -12.06 5.55 -3.03
N ILE A 34 -11.28 4.98 -3.94
CA ILE A 34 -10.02 4.33 -3.60
C ILE A 34 -8.88 4.99 -4.38
N VAL A 35 -7.83 5.36 -3.66
CA VAL A 35 -6.56 5.83 -4.20
C VAL A 35 -5.49 4.81 -3.80
N ALA A 36 -5.01 4.02 -4.76
CA ALA A 36 -3.88 3.12 -4.54
C ALA A 36 -2.61 3.85 -4.98
N LEU A 37 -1.72 4.14 -4.03
CA LEU A 37 -0.51 4.92 -4.29
C LEU A 37 0.70 4.01 -4.43
N ASP A 38 1.39 4.14 -5.57
CA ASP A 38 2.75 3.65 -5.74
C ASP A 38 3.71 4.58 -4.98
N LEU A 39 4.30 4.09 -3.88
CA LEU A 39 5.28 4.87 -3.13
C LEU A 39 6.55 5.09 -3.94
N ARG A 40 7.38 6.04 -3.49
CA ARG A 40 8.68 6.32 -4.09
C ARG A 40 9.50 5.03 -4.29
N SER A 41 10.17 4.94 -5.43
CA SER A 41 10.98 3.78 -5.84
C SER A 41 10.19 2.45 -5.97
N HIS A 42 8.86 2.51 -6.04
CA HIS A 42 7.97 1.38 -6.29
C HIS A 42 7.03 1.68 -7.46
N GLY A 43 6.60 0.62 -8.16
CA GLY A 43 5.72 0.72 -9.33
C GLY A 43 6.27 1.69 -10.38
N GLU A 44 5.41 2.59 -10.86
CA GLU A 44 5.76 3.56 -11.89
C GLU A 44 6.13 4.95 -11.35
N THR A 45 6.25 5.10 -10.02
CA THR A 45 6.55 6.38 -9.39
C THR A 45 7.98 6.83 -9.66
N LYS A 46 8.11 8.02 -10.26
CA LYS A 46 9.41 8.65 -10.58
C LYS A 46 9.69 9.81 -9.63
N VAL A 47 10.81 9.72 -8.90
CA VAL A 47 11.29 10.75 -7.98
C VAL A 47 12.71 11.18 -8.38
N LYS A 48 13.11 12.41 -8.04
CA LYS A 48 14.47 12.90 -8.33
C LYS A 48 15.55 12.15 -7.56
N ASN A 49 15.29 11.80 -6.30
CA ASN A 49 16.23 11.11 -5.43
C ASN A 49 15.63 9.77 -4.96
N SER A 50 15.80 8.69 -5.72
CA SER A 50 15.21 7.37 -5.41
C SER A 50 15.81 6.68 -4.18
N GLU A 51 16.97 7.12 -3.70
CA GLU A 51 17.71 6.45 -2.62
C GLU A 51 17.16 6.78 -1.22
N ASP A 52 16.50 7.93 -1.05
CA ASP A 52 15.97 8.35 0.26
C ASP A 52 14.65 7.64 0.62
N LEU A 53 14.74 6.41 1.13
CA LEU A 53 13.61 5.62 1.61
C LEU A 53 13.31 5.82 3.10
N SER A 54 13.67 6.98 3.66
CA SER A 54 13.34 7.30 5.06
C SER A 54 11.82 7.39 5.28
N ALA A 55 11.38 7.03 6.48
CA ALA A 55 9.96 7.05 6.83
C ALA A 55 9.39 8.48 6.73
N GLU A 56 10.18 9.48 7.07
CA GLU A 56 9.83 10.89 7.00
C GLU A 56 9.60 11.35 5.56
N THR A 57 10.51 11.01 4.63
CA THR A 57 10.38 11.38 3.22
C THR A 57 9.19 10.65 2.58
N MET A 58 9.06 9.35 2.82
CA MET A 58 7.94 8.57 2.30
C MET A 58 6.58 9.06 2.84
N ALA A 59 6.52 9.44 4.12
CA ALA A 59 5.30 9.99 4.70
C ALA A 59 4.94 11.37 4.10
N LYS A 60 5.95 12.22 3.84
CA LYS A 60 5.78 13.49 3.13
C LYS A 60 5.28 13.28 1.71
N ASP A 61 5.80 12.28 1.00
CA ASP A 61 5.32 11.95 -0.35
C ASP A 61 3.81 11.65 -0.35
N VAL A 62 3.29 10.92 0.66
CA VAL A 62 1.84 10.67 0.80
C VAL A 62 1.07 11.97 1.02
N GLY A 63 1.52 12.84 1.92
CA GLY A 63 0.88 14.14 2.18
C GLY A 63 0.84 15.03 0.94
N ASN A 64 1.97 15.14 0.24
CA ASN A 64 2.10 15.91 -1.00
C ASN A 64 1.17 15.40 -2.10
N VAL A 65 0.96 14.07 -2.19
CA VAL A 65 0.01 13.50 -3.15
C VAL A 65 -1.42 13.90 -2.80
N VAL A 66 -1.80 13.83 -1.52
CA VAL A 66 -3.15 14.24 -1.08
C VAL A 66 -3.39 15.73 -1.37
N GLU A 67 -2.41 16.57 -1.05
CA GLU A 67 -2.46 18.01 -1.33
C GLU A 67 -2.55 18.27 -2.84
N ALA A 68 -1.74 17.60 -3.66
CA ALA A 68 -1.79 17.77 -5.11
C ALA A 68 -3.12 17.31 -5.73
N MET A 69 -3.78 16.30 -5.15
CA MET A 69 -5.04 15.76 -5.66
C MET A 69 -6.26 16.59 -5.26
N TYR A 70 -6.26 17.18 -4.05
CA TYR A 70 -7.45 17.80 -3.47
C TYR A 70 -7.28 19.25 -3.00
N GLY A 71 -6.05 19.77 -2.99
CA GLY A 71 -5.72 21.12 -2.54
C GLY A 71 -6.22 21.39 -1.12
N ASP A 72 -6.87 22.54 -0.95
CA ASP A 72 -7.35 23.03 0.35
C ASP A 72 -8.62 22.33 0.85
N LEU A 73 -9.28 21.51 0.02
CA LEU A 73 -10.54 20.84 0.36
C LEU A 73 -10.40 19.31 0.27
N PRO A 74 -9.51 18.70 1.06
CA PRO A 74 -9.37 17.26 1.08
C PRO A 74 -10.64 16.62 1.67
N PRO A 75 -11.23 15.63 0.99
CA PRO A 75 -12.37 14.90 1.52
C PRO A 75 -11.95 14.06 2.74
N PRO A 76 -12.91 13.49 3.48
CA PRO A 76 -12.64 12.50 4.52
C PRO A 76 -11.76 11.33 4.02
N VAL A 77 -10.58 11.13 4.61
CA VAL A 77 -9.57 10.12 4.20
C VAL A 77 -9.36 9.04 5.26
N MET A 78 -9.35 7.78 4.85
CA MET A 78 -8.85 6.65 5.66
C MET A 78 -7.53 6.14 5.07
N LEU A 79 -6.46 6.11 5.87
CA LEU A 79 -5.18 5.51 5.48
C LEU A 79 -5.19 4.01 5.77
N ILE A 80 -4.80 3.21 4.79
CA ILE A 80 -4.65 1.76 4.94
C ILE A 80 -3.28 1.38 4.41
N GLY A 81 -2.44 0.79 5.25
CA GLY A 81 -1.09 0.40 4.86
C GLY A 81 -0.76 -1.04 5.24
N HIS A 82 -0.06 -1.74 4.34
CA HIS A 82 0.41 -3.11 4.55
C HIS A 82 1.93 -3.16 4.73
N SER A 83 2.42 -3.95 5.69
CA SER A 83 3.85 -4.13 5.96
C SER A 83 4.56 -2.77 6.06
N MET A 84 5.60 -2.50 5.25
CA MET A 84 6.25 -1.18 5.19
C MET A 84 5.24 -0.02 4.99
N GLY A 85 4.23 -0.19 4.15
CA GLY A 85 3.19 0.82 3.92
C GLY A 85 2.36 1.15 5.16
N GLY A 86 2.23 0.21 6.10
CA GLY A 86 1.56 0.45 7.38
C GLY A 86 2.39 1.36 8.30
N ALA A 87 3.71 1.17 8.34
CA ALA A 87 4.60 2.10 9.04
C ALA A 87 4.51 3.50 8.44
N ILE A 88 4.57 3.63 7.11
CA ILE A 88 4.44 4.93 6.43
C ILE A 88 3.09 5.58 6.74
N ALA A 89 1.99 4.82 6.73
CA ALA A 89 0.67 5.34 7.08
C ALA A 89 0.61 5.91 8.51
N VAL A 90 1.28 5.26 9.48
CA VAL A 90 1.42 5.78 10.85
C VAL A 90 2.23 7.06 10.87
N HIS A 91 3.39 7.10 10.20
CA HIS A 91 4.22 8.30 10.15
C HIS A 91 3.49 9.48 9.50
N THR A 92 2.73 9.25 8.42
CA THR A 92 1.88 10.27 7.78
C THR A 92 0.81 10.79 8.74
N ALA A 93 0.12 9.90 9.46
CA ALA A 93 -0.90 10.26 10.43
C ALA A 93 -0.30 11.03 11.62
N SER A 94 0.81 10.54 12.18
CA SER A 94 1.48 11.13 13.34
C SER A 94 2.04 12.51 13.06
N ALA A 95 2.51 12.76 11.82
CA ALA A 95 2.98 14.07 11.38
C ALA A 95 1.83 15.00 10.92
N ASN A 96 0.57 14.54 11.01
CA ASN A 96 -0.63 15.27 10.61
C ASN A 96 -0.56 15.81 9.16
N LEU A 97 0.01 15.01 8.25
CA LEU A 97 0.20 15.40 6.85
C LEU A 97 -1.07 15.27 6.00
N VAL A 98 -2.12 14.67 6.56
CA VAL A 98 -3.44 14.56 5.94
C VAL A 98 -4.46 15.14 6.94
N PRO A 99 -4.81 16.44 6.82
CA PRO A 99 -5.67 17.11 7.81
C PRO A 99 -7.08 16.52 7.92
N SER A 100 -7.57 15.86 6.87
CA SER A 100 -8.88 15.22 6.82
C SER A 100 -8.87 13.73 7.18
N LEU A 101 -7.82 13.26 7.86
CA LEU A 101 -7.67 11.87 8.25
C LEU A 101 -8.71 11.47 9.30
N LEU A 102 -9.51 10.45 8.99
CA LEU A 102 -10.60 9.93 9.84
C LEU A 102 -10.17 8.68 10.62
N GLY A 103 -9.20 7.95 10.07
CA GLY A 103 -8.90 6.61 10.51
C GLY A 103 -7.65 6.05 9.83
N LEU A 104 -7.04 5.10 10.53
CA LEU A 104 -5.81 4.44 10.15
C LEU A 104 -5.98 2.93 10.31
N CYS A 105 -5.57 2.16 9.32
CA CYS A 105 -5.53 0.71 9.34
C CYS A 105 -4.14 0.22 8.96
N MET A 106 -3.57 -0.64 9.80
CA MET A 106 -2.30 -1.30 9.56
C MET A 106 -2.54 -2.79 9.39
N ILE A 107 -1.97 -3.37 8.34
CA ILE A 107 -2.09 -4.79 8.04
C ILE A 107 -0.70 -5.41 8.07
N ASP A 108 -0.55 -6.44 8.89
CA ASP A 108 0.68 -7.22 9.02
C ASP A 108 1.90 -6.39 9.44
N VAL A 109 1.71 -5.47 10.41
CA VAL A 109 2.77 -4.66 11.02
C VAL A 109 2.76 -4.86 12.53
N VAL A 110 3.86 -5.39 13.07
CA VAL A 110 4.06 -5.58 14.51
C VAL A 110 5.50 -5.21 14.85
N GLU A 111 5.70 -4.17 15.65
CA GLU A 111 7.02 -3.61 15.99
C GLU A 111 8.00 -4.65 16.57
N GLY A 112 7.52 -5.55 17.44
CA GLY A 112 8.34 -6.56 18.10
C GLY A 112 8.72 -7.77 17.24
N THR A 113 7.90 -8.17 16.26
CA THR A 113 8.20 -9.30 15.37
C THR A 113 8.73 -8.86 14.01
N ALA A 114 8.69 -7.55 13.69
CA ALA A 114 9.20 -7.01 12.44
C ALA A 114 10.71 -7.25 12.29
N MET A 115 11.50 -7.08 13.35
CA MET A 115 12.96 -7.29 13.31
C MET A 115 13.34 -8.75 13.05
N ASP A 116 12.63 -9.70 13.67
CA ASP A 116 12.85 -11.13 13.45
C ASP A 116 12.32 -11.57 12.08
N ALA A 117 11.16 -11.07 11.67
CA ALA A 117 10.59 -11.30 10.33
C ALA A 117 11.47 -10.70 9.22
N LEU A 118 12.16 -9.58 9.49
CA LEU A 118 13.09 -8.94 8.55
C LEU A 118 14.27 -9.85 8.21
N ASN A 119 14.84 -10.57 9.18
CA ASN A 119 15.94 -11.51 8.91
C ASN A 119 15.48 -12.67 8.01
N SER A 120 14.30 -13.23 8.27
CA SER A 120 13.68 -14.24 7.40
C SER A 120 13.41 -13.68 6.00
N MET A 121 12.87 -12.46 5.92
CA MET A 121 12.62 -11.78 4.64
C MET A 121 13.89 -11.47 3.87
N GLN A 122 15.00 -11.11 4.52
CA GLN A 122 16.28 -10.92 3.84
C GLN A 122 16.77 -12.21 3.17
N ASN A 123 16.62 -13.36 3.84
CA ASN A 123 16.95 -14.65 3.26
C ASN A 123 16.04 -14.97 2.06
N PHE A 124 14.74 -14.70 2.18
CA PHE A 124 13.79 -14.85 1.08
C PHE A 124 14.15 -13.95 -0.12
N LEU A 125 14.43 -12.67 0.12
CA LEU A 125 14.82 -11.68 -0.89
C LEU A 125 16.10 -12.10 -1.62
N ARG A 126 17.11 -12.59 -0.89
CA ARG A 126 18.36 -13.10 -1.48
C ARG A 126 18.15 -14.37 -2.30
N GLY A 127 17.15 -15.18 -1.97
CA GLY A 127 16.77 -16.39 -2.70
C GLY A 127 15.94 -16.14 -3.97
N ARG A 128 15.49 -14.90 -4.22
CA ARG A 128 14.68 -14.59 -5.41
C ARG A 128 15.52 -14.68 -6.70
N PRO A 129 14.95 -15.18 -7.79
CA PRO A 129 15.55 -15.05 -9.12
C PRO A 129 15.84 -13.57 -9.41
N LYS A 130 17.06 -13.28 -9.87
CA LYS A 130 17.47 -11.90 -10.21
C LYS A 130 16.82 -11.38 -11.48
N THR A 131 16.45 -12.28 -12.38
CA THR A 131 15.80 -11.98 -13.65
C THR A 131 14.76 -13.05 -13.97
N PHE A 132 13.74 -12.64 -14.73
CA PHE A 132 12.73 -13.55 -15.28
C PHE A 132 12.76 -13.50 -16.79
N LYS A 133 12.47 -14.63 -17.45
CA LYS A 133 12.46 -14.73 -18.92
C LYS A 133 11.29 -13.97 -19.55
N SER A 134 10.17 -13.90 -18.83
CA SER A 134 8.98 -13.14 -19.20
C SER A 134 8.19 -12.79 -17.95
N LEU A 135 7.18 -11.92 -18.10
CA LEU A 135 6.26 -11.56 -17.03
C LEU A 135 5.44 -12.77 -16.55
N GLU A 136 5.04 -13.65 -17.46
CA GLU A 136 4.32 -14.89 -17.13
C GLU A 136 5.15 -15.79 -16.20
N ASN A 137 6.46 -15.91 -16.46
CA ASN A 137 7.36 -16.67 -15.60
C ASN A 137 7.50 -16.04 -14.21
N ALA A 138 7.48 -14.70 -14.11
CA ALA A 138 7.49 -14.01 -12.83
C ALA A 138 6.19 -14.24 -12.05
N ILE A 139 5.04 -14.16 -12.72
CA ILE A 139 3.72 -14.46 -12.15
C ILE A 139 3.69 -15.91 -11.65
N GLU A 140 4.10 -16.87 -12.48
CA GLU A 140 4.12 -18.29 -12.14
C GLU A 140 5.02 -18.55 -10.92
N TRP A 141 6.23 -17.97 -10.91
CA TRP A 141 7.14 -18.09 -9.78
C TRP A 141 6.56 -17.48 -8.50
N SER A 142 5.90 -16.32 -8.59
CA SER A 142 5.29 -15.66 -7.40
C SER A 142 4.22 -16.52 -6.73
N VAL A 143 3.47 -17.31 -7.53
CA VAL A 143 2.46 -18.25 -7.02
C VAL A 143 3.11 -19.52 -6.49
N LYS A 144 4.02 -20.12 -7.26
CA LYS A 144 4.68 -21.39 -6.88
C LYS A 144 5.58 -21.25 -5.65
N SER A 145 6.25 -20.11 -5.49
CA SER A 145 7.08 -19.80 -4.31
C SER A 145 6.25 -19.53 -3.05
N GLY A 146 4.92 -19.38 -3.18
CA GLY A 146 4.03 -19.02 -2.08
C GLY A 146 4.05 -17.54 -1.71
N GLN A 147 4.75 -16.68 -2.47
CA GLN A 147 4.78 -15.24 -2.24
C GLN A 147 3.38 -14.63 -2.39
N ILE A 148 2.65 -15.01 -3.44
CA ILE A 148 1.27 -14.57 -3.68
C ILE A 148 0.41 -15.82 -3.89
N ARG A 149 -0.50 -16.08 -2.96
CA ARG A 149 -1.35 -17.29 -3.03
C ARG A 149 -2.46 -17.17 -4.07
N ASN A 150 -2.93 -15.96 -4.36
CA ASN A 150 -3.99 -15.70 -5.33
C ASN A 150 -3.41 -15.39 -6.71
N LEU A 151 -3.73 -16.23 -7.70
CA LEU A 151 -3.27 -16.06 -9.08
C LEU A 151 -3.78 -14.76 -9.72
N GLU A 152 -5.02 -14.37 -9.44
CA GLU A 152 -5.56 -13.11 -9.99
C GLU A 152 -4.82 -11.89 -9.45
N SER A 153 -4.56 -11.87 -8.13
CA SER A 153 -3.72 -10.85 -7.50
C SER A 153 -2.30 -10.84 -8.06
N ALA A 154 -1.69 -12.01 -8.26
CA ALA A 154 -0.34 -12.13 -8.83
C ALA A 154 -0.27 -11.54 -10.26
N ARG A 155 -1.30 -11.77 -11.08
CA ARG A 155 -1.36 -11.23 -12.45
C ARG A 155 -1.41 -9.70 -12.49
N VAL A 156 -1.98 -9.07 -11.48
CA VAL A 156 -2.11 -7.60 -11.40
C VAL A 156 -0.89 -6.97 -10.74
N SER A 157 -0.44 -7.51 -9.62
CA SER A 157 0.61 -6.90 -8.80
C SER A 157 2.03 -7.18 -9.28
N MET A 158 2.29 -8.27 -9.99
CA MET A 158 3.64 -8.60 -10.46
C MET A 158 4.13 -7.70 -11.61
N VAL A 159 3.22 -7.07 -12.35
CA VAL A 159 3.56 -6.20 -13.50
C VAL A 159 4.43 -5.03 -13.06
N GLY A 160 4.08 -4.36 -11.96
CA GLY A 160 4.85 -3.23 -11.42
C GLY A 160 6.09 -3.63 -10.61
N GLN A 161 6.34 -4.92 -10.41
CA GLN A 161 7.48 -5.43 -9.63
C GLN A 161 8.64 -5.93 -10.50
N VAL A 162 8.42 -6.14 -11.80
CA VAL A 162 9.42 -6.68 -12.73
C VAL A 162 9.80 -5.59 -13.71
N LYS A 163 11.06 -5.14 -13.67
CA LYS A 163 11.61 -4.25 -14.69
C LYS A 163 11.88 -5.06 -15.96
N GLN A 164 11.35 -4.59 -17.09
CA GLN A 164 11.71 -5.10 -18.43
C GLN A 164 13.12 -4.68 -18.81
#